data_AF-M6Q725-F1
#
_entry.id   AF-M6Q725-F1
#
_cell.length_a   1.000
_cell.length_b   1.000
_cell.length_c   1.000
_cell.angle_alpha   90.00
_cell.angle_beta   90.00
_cell.angle_gamma   90.00
#
_symmetry.space_group_name_H-M   'P 1'
#
loop_
_entity.id
_entity.type
_entity.pdbx_description
1 polymer ?
#
loop_
_entity_poly.entity_id
_entity_poly.type
_entity_poly.pdbx_seq_one_letter_code
_entity_poly.pdbx_strand_id
1 'polypeptide(L)'
;MIRNNTITGMPVGYGILIYYNGGVYISSLISGNQLTHNYLGIANYSGSRIYYDKAENNVISRNYVGIFTESGLDLGGGPAKSEGNNTISCNSYVDIWIPGTANNPQILFAKNNYWDHFPPQMSFPHPDKAGLDISHMSKATVVRYEEGSVAPNRCN
;
A
#
# COMPACT_ATOMS: atom_id res chain seq x y z
N MET A 1 10.59 -9.05 10.69
CA MET A 1 9.13 -9.29 10.80
C MET A 1 8.54 -8.24 11.72
N ILE A 2 7.48 -7.57 11.30
CA ILE A 2 6.74 -6.55 12.05
C ILE A 2 5.29 -7.01 12.10
N ARG A 3 4.81 -7.43 13.27
CA ARG A 3 3.47 -8.04 13.36
C ARG A 3 2.70 -7.71 14.62
N ASN A 4 1.37 -7.71 14.51
CA ASN A 4 0.42 -7.56 15.61
C ASN A 4 0.61 -6.28 16.45
N ASN A 5 1.01 -5.19 15.80
CA ASN A 5 1.14 -3.88 16.45
C ASN A 5 -0.08 -2.99 16.14
N THR A 6 -0.40 -2.11 17.08
CA THR A 6 -1.28 -0.96 16.82
C THR A 6 -0.45 0.31 16.82
N ILE A 7 -0.41 1.02 15.70
CA ILE A 7 0.37 2.24 15.54
C ILE A 7 -0.56 3.35 15.06
N THR A 8 -0.68 4.40 15.87
CA THR A 8 -1.64 5.47 15.62
C THR A 8 -1.17 6.84 16.07
N GLY A 9 -1.72 7.88 15.45
CA GLY A 9 -1.55 9.26 15.90
C GLY A 9 -0.18 9.86 15.56
N MET A 10 0.36 9.53 14.38
CA MET A 10 1.60 10.13 13.87
C MET A 10 1.29 11.19 12.81
N PRO A 11 0.97 12.45 13.19
CA PRO A 11 0.43 13.46 12.28
C PRO A 11 1.38 13.88 11.15
N VAL A 12 2.69 13.70 11.33
CA VAL A 12 3.73 14.04 10.34
C VAL A 12 4.76 12.90 10.18
N GLY A 13 4.33 11.65 10.38
CA GLY A 13 5.24 10.49 10.39
C GLY A 13 4.65 9.20 9.82
N TYR A 14 5.47 8.15 9.86
CA TYR A 14 5.14 6.83 9.34
C TYR A 14 4.67 5.92 10.47
N GLY A 15 3.65 5.10 10.21
CA GLY A 15 3.34 3.96 11.07
C GLY A 15 4.46 2.92 10.99
N ILE A 16 4.76 2.47 9.78
CA ILE A 16 5.91 1.59 9.49
C ILE A 16 6.70 2.18 8.34
N LEU A 17 8.01 2.39 8.55
CA LEU A 17 8.96 2.75 7.52
C LEU A 17 9.83 1.54 7.18
N ILE A 18 9.79 1.15 5.92
CA ILE A 18 10.64 0.13 5.34
C ILE A 18 11.56 0.82 4.34
N TYR A 19 12.85 0.86 4.67
CA TYR A 19 13.86 1.54 3.87
C TYR A 19 15.11 0.68 3.79
N TYR A 20 15.64 0.51 2.57
CA TYR A 20 16.83 -0.28 2.35
C TYR A 20 17.80 0.47 1.44
N ASN A 21 19.07 0.41 1.82
CA ASN A 21 20.17 0.84 0.96
C ASN A 21 20.39 -0.21 -0.15
N GLY A 22 21.01 0.20 -1.26
CA GLY A 22 21.28 -0.71 -2.38
C GLY A 22 22.13 -1.92 -1.99
N GLY A 23 21.90 -3.06 -2.65
CA GLY A 23 22.68 -4.30 -2.44
C GLY A 23 22.19 -5.18 -1.29
N VAL A 24 20.96 -4.97 -0.81
CA VAL A 24 20.38 -5.75 0.29
C VAL A 24 19.56 -6.94 -0.24
N TYR A 25 19.86 -8.14 0.27
CA TYR A 25 19.27 -9.43 -0.12
C TYR A 25 18.27 -9.97 0.91
N ILE A 26 17.46 -9.10 1.52
CA ILE A 26 16.44 -9.49 2.50
C ILE A 26 15.08 -8.89 2.17
N SER A 27 14.03 -9.55 2.65
CA SER A 27 12.64 -9.11 2.62
C SER A 27 12.08 -8.96 4.03
N SER A 28 11.10 -8.09 4.17
CA SER A 28 10.33 -7.89 5.38
C SER A 28 8.94 -8.51 5.27
N LEU A 29 8.45 -9.03 6.39
CA LEU A 29 7.05 -9.43 6.59
C LEU A 29 6.38 -8.42 7.50
N ILE A 30 5.28 -7.83 7.04
CA ILE A 30 4.41 -6.89 7.75
C ILE A 30 3.03 -7.52 7.87
N SER A 31 2.63 -7.98 9.06
CA SER A 31 1.37 -8.72 9.18
C SER A 31 0.56 -8.50 10.45
N GLY A 32 -0.76 -8.45 10.32
CA GLY A 32 -1.65 -8.34 11.48
C GLY A 32 -1.58 -6.98 12.18
N ASN A 33 -1.01 -5.94 11.56
CA ASN A 33 -0.89 -4.63 12.19
C ASN A 33 -2.13 -3.77 11.96
N GLN A 34 -2.42 -2.89 12.90
CA GLN A 34 -3.45 -1.86 12.81
C GLN A 34 -2.78 -0.49 12.74
N LEU A 35 -2.86 0.17 11.58
CA LEU A 35 -2.16 1.42 11.29
C LEU A 35 -3.21 2.49 10.97
N THR A 36 -3.44 3.41 11.92
CA THR A 36 -4.49 4.43 11.77
C THR A 36 -4.07 5.83 12.17
N HIS A 37 -4.67 6.87 11.59
CA HIS A 37 -4.39 8.27 11.95
C HIS A 37 -2.90 8.66 11.90
N ASN A 38 -2.14 8.05 10.97
CA ASN A 38 -0.77 8.44 10.67
C ASN A 38 -0.72 9.28 9.38
N TYR A 39 0.38 9.99 9.14
CA TYR A 39 0.60 10.64 7.85
C TYR A 39 0.76 9.58 6.74
N LEU A 40 1.54 8.54 7.02
CA LEU A 40 1.66 7.35 6.19
C LEU A 40 1.45 6.10 7.04
N GLY A 41 0.56 5.19 6.64
CA GLY A 41 0.41 3.90 7.31
C GLY A 41 1.67 3.05 7.14
N ILE A 42 1.98 2.68 5.90
CA ILE A 42 3.24 2.02 5.51
C ILE A 42 3.94 2.89 4.47
N ALA A 43 5.24 3.13 4.65
CA ALA A 43 6.11 3.65 3.60
C ALA A 43 7.15 2.61 3.23
N ASN A 44 7.12 2.17 1.98
CA ASN A 44 8.04 1.20 1.41
C ASN A 44 8.89 1.86 0.32
N TYR A 45 10.17 2.05 0.65
CA TYR A 45 11.19 2.53 -0.26
C TYR A 45 12.02 1.34 -0.71
N SER A 46 11.81 0.93 -1.96
CA SER A 46 12.34 -0.32 -2.49
C SER A 46 13.84 -0.25 -2.79
N GLY A 47 14.37 0.94 -3.13
CA GLY A 47 15.77 1.10 -3.55
C GLY A 47 16.15 0.13 -4.69
N SER A 48 17.40 -0.36 -4.70
CA SER A 48 17.88 -1.37 -5.66
C SER A 48 17.70 -2.80 -5.11
N ARG A 49 16.45 -3.20 -4.95
CA ARG A 49 16.08 -4.50 -4.37
C ARG A 49 16.00 -5.64 -5.37
N ILE A 50 16.22 -6.86 -4.87
CA ILE A 50 16.04 -8.10 -5.63
C ILE A 50 14.81 -8.89 -5.14
N TYR A 51 14.42 -8.75 -3.87
CA TYR A 51 13.28 -9.48 -3.28
C TYR A 51 12.13 -8.55 -2.90
N TYR A 52 10.91 -9.07 -3.02
CA TYR A 52 9.70 -8.38 -2.59
C TYR A 52 9.52 -8.48 -1.06
N ASP A 53 9.15 -7.37 -0.43
CA ASP A 53 8.57 -7.38 0.90
C ASP A 53 7.12 -7.89 0.82
N LYS A 54 6.62 -8.40 1.94
CA LYS A 54 5.29 -9.00 2.05
C LYS A 54 4.46 -8.26 3.10
N ALA A 55 3.26 -7.82 2.72
CA ALA A 55 2.29 -7.24 3.63
C ALA A 55 0.92 -7.93 3.52
N GLU A 56 0.44 -8.49 4.64
CA GLU A 56 -0.78 -9.28 4.70
C GLU A 56 -1.54 -9.14 6.02
N ASN A 57 -2.85 -9.35 6.01
CA ASN A 57 -3.69 -9.33 7.22
C ASN A 57 -3.62 -8.00 8.01
N ASN A 58 -3.25 -6.87 7.39
CA ASN A 58 -3.17 -5.58 8.08
C ASN A 58 -4.47 -4.77 7.94
N VAL A 59 -4.76 -3.92 8.91
CA VAL A 59 -5.80 -2.89 8.83
C VAL A 59 -5.13 -1.53 8.72
N ILE A 60 -5.29 -0.86 7.59
CA ILE A 60 -4.60 0.39 7.24
C ILE A 60 -5.68 1.40 6.89
N SER A 61 -6.11 2.18 7.87
CA SER A 61 -7.26 3.06 7.68
C SER A 61 -7.12 4.41 8.35
N ARG A 62 -7.81 5.44 7.83
CA ARG A 62 -7.82 6.79 8.42
C ARG A 62 -6.44 7.43 8.54
N ASN A 63 -5.46 6.98 7.75
CA ASN A 63 -4.20 7.70 7.58
C ASN A 63 -4.40 8.80 6.54
N TYR A 64 -3.43 9.71 6.39
CA TYR A 64 -3.45 10.62 5.24
C TYR A 64 -3.21 9.82 3.95
N VAL A 65 -2.12 9.04 3.91
CA VAL A 65 -1.89 8.02 2.90
C VAL A 65 -1.81 6.65 3.56
N GLY A 66 -2.53 5.66 3.03
CA GLY A 66 -2.51 4.29 3.58
C GLY A 66 -1.14 3.65 3.39
N ILE A 67 -0.74 3.46 2.14
CA ILE A 67 0.53 2.84 1.75
C ILE A 67 1.22 3.70 0.69
N PHE A 68 2.48 4.04 0.91
CA PHE A 68 3.39 4.52 -0.12
C PHE A 68 4.32 3.38 -0.51
N THR A 69 4.44 3.07 -1.80
CA THR A 69 5.30 1.98 -2.27
C THR A 69 5.93 2.27 -3.63
N GLU A 70 7.26 2.36 -3.70
CA GLU A 70 8.02 2.61 -4.94
C GLU A 70 8.11 1.41 -5.89
N SER A 71 7.93 0.20 -5.37
CA SER A 71 7.76 -1.11 -6.04
C SER A 71 8.07 -2.18 -4.99
N GLY A 72 7.92 -3.47 -5.31
CA GLY A 72 8.50 -4.49 -4.44
C GLY A 72 7.74 -4.81 -3.15
N LEU A 73 6.57 -4.21 -2.90
CA LEU A 73 5.66 -4.63 -1.84
C LEU A 73 4.57 -5.54 -2.43
N ASP A 74 4.56 -6.80 -2.02
CA ASP A 74 3.51 -7.77 -2.36
C ASP A 74 2.39 -7.67 -1.32
N LEU A 75 1.23 -7.19 -1.77
CA LEU A 75 -0.01 -7.13 -1.02
C LEU A 75 -0.95 -8.28 -1.38
N GLY A 76 -0.57 -9.22 -2.26
CA GLY A 76 -1.38 -10.39 -2.58
C GLY A 76 -1.09 -10.96 -3.96
N GLY A 77 -0.78 -12.26 -4.02
CA GLY A 77 -0.61 -13.01 -5.28
C GLY A 77 0.67 -12.68 -6.07
N GLY A 78 1.61 -11.95 -5.47
CA GLY A 78 2.91 -11.63 -6.04
C GLY A 78 4.03 -12.61 -5.68
N PRO A 79 5.29 -12.25 -6.02
CA PRO A 79 6.45 -13.12 -5.84
C PRO A 79 6.80 -13.44 -4.39
N ALA A 80 6.46 -12.58 -3.43
CA ALA A 80 6.69 -12.86 -2.01
C ALA A 80 5.61 -13.76 -1.41
N LYS A 81 4.60 -14.15 -2.20
CA LYS A 81 3.47 -15.01 -1.79
C LYS A 81 2.72 -14.39 -0.61
N SER A 82 2.43 -13.10 -0.69
CA SER A 82 1.47 -12.48 0.23
C SER A 82 0.11 -13.11 0.04
N GLU A 83 -0.57 -13.44 1.14
CA GLU A 83 -1.97 -13.91 1.11
C GLU A 83 -2.95 -12.75 0.87
N GLY A 84 -2.46 -11.50 0.96
CA GLY A 84 -3.29 -10.32 0.95
C GLY A 84 -4.08 -10.20 2.24
N ASN A 85 -5.40 -10.12 2.15
CA ASN A 85 -6.30 -9.92 3.28
C ASN A 85 -6.01 -8.63 4.07
N ASN A 86 -5.47 -7.61 3.40
CA ASN A 86 -5.34 -6.28 4.01
C ASN A 86 -6.65 -5.51 3.82
N THR A 87 -7.11 -4.83 4.87
CA THR A 87 -8.16 -3.82 4.77
C THR A 87 -7.51 -2.46 4.64
N ILE A 88 -7.65 -1.84 3.48
CA ILE A 88 -7.07 -0.53 3.16
C ILE A 88 -8.24 0.38 2.79
N SER A 89 -8.59 1.30 3.69
CA SER A 89 -9.85 2.04 3.57
C SER A 89 -9.83 3.35 4.34
N CYS A 90 -10.67 4.31 3.96
CA CYS A 90 -10.84 5.59 4.63
C CYS A 90 -9.54 6.41 4.78
N ASN A 91 -8.52 6.20 3.96
CA ASN A 91 -7.34 7.07 4.01
C ASN A 91 -7.69 8.40 3.32
N SER A 92 -7.38 9.52 3.96
CA SER A 92 -8.00 10.81 3.62
C SER A 92 -7.50 11.42 2.32
N TYR A 93 -6.32 11.02 1.84
CA TYR A 93 -5.81 11.40 0.52
C TYR A 93 -5.90 10.26 -0.48
N VAL A 94 -5.22 9.14 -0.21
CA VAL A 94 -5.23 7.95 -1.07
C VAL A 94 -4.92 6.70 -0.25
N ASP A 95 -5.52 5.56 -0.60
CA ASP A 95 -5.21 4.29 0.05
C ASP A 95 -3.81 3.81 -0.34
N ILE A 96 -3.46 3.83 -1.62
CA ILE A 96 -2.11 3.51 -2.11
C ILE A 96 -1.57 4.59 -3.04
N TRP A 97 -0.38 5.08 -2.72
CA TRP A 97 0.41 5.94 -3.59
C TRP A 97 1.59 5.18 -4.20
N ILE A 98 1.54 5.02 -5.52
CA ILE A 98 2.63 4.50 -6.35
C ILE A 98 3.35 5.71 -6.99
N PRO A 99 4.52 6.11 -6.48
CA PRO A 99 5.28 7.23 -7.01
C PRO A 99 5.95 6.85 -8.34
N GLY A 100 6.66 7.80 -8.95
CA GLY A 100 7.44 7.57 -10.16
C GLY A 100 7.17 8.62 -11.23
N THR A 101 7.39 8.23 -12.49
CA THR A 101 7.19 9.10 -13.65
C THR A 101 6.32 8.40 -14.69
N ALA A 102 5.83 9.14 -15.68
CA ALA A 102 5.02 8.59 -16.76
C ALA A 102 5.71 7.42 -17.51
N ASN A 103 7.04 7.41 -17.55
CA ASN A 103 7.86 6.42 -18.27
C ASN A 103 8.41 5.31 -17.36
N ASN A 104 7.99 5.25 -16.09
CA ASN A 104 8.38 4.20 -15.15
C ASN A 104 7.15 3.40 -14.69
N PRO A 105 6.62 2.48 -15.53
CA PRO A 105 5.48 1.66 -15.15
C PRO A 105 5.86 0.69 -14.04
N GLN A 106 4.92 0.50 -13.11
CA GLN A 106 5.09 -0.44 -12.00
C GLN A 106 4.08 -1.57 -12.07
N ILE A 107 4.35 -2.66 -11.34
CA ILE A 107 3.38 -3.72 -11.10
C ILE A 107 3.10 -3.76 -9.61
N LEU A 108 1.84 -3.52 -9.24
CA LEU A 108 1.34 -3.73 -7.88
C LEU A 108 0.59 -5.06 -7.82
N PHE A 109 1.07 -5.96 -6.96
CA PHE A 109 0.39 -7.20 -6.62
C PHE A 109 -0.46 -6.95 -5.38
N ALA A 110 -1.79 -6.95 -5.52
CA ALA A 110 -2.72 -6.58 -4.46
C ALA A 110 -4.01 -7.40 -4.51
N LYS A 111 -3.90 -8.69 -4.86
CA LYS A 111 -5.04 -9.61 -4.82
C LYS A 111 -5.58 -9.79 -3.41
N ASN A 112 -6.86 -10.16 -3.30
CA ASN A 112 -7.49 -10.55 -2.04
C ASN A 112 -7.43 -9.45 -0.95
N ASN A 113 -7.49 -8.17 -1.32
CA ASN A 113 -7.56 -7.05 -0.37
C ASN A 113 -8.95 -6.40 -0.37
N TYR A 114 -9.20 -5.63 0.68
CA TYR A 114 -10.45 -4.89 0.87
C TYR A 114 -10.21 -3.40 0.72
N TRP A 115 -11.05 -2.75 -0.10
CA TRP A 115 -10.85 -1.39 -0.60
C TRP A 115 -12.04 -0.48 -0.27
N ASP A 116 -11.88 0.84 -0.40
CA ASP A 116 -13.01 1.76 -0.36
C ASP A 116 -13.97 1.51 -1.54
N HIS A 117 -13.45 1.23 -2.75
CA HIS A 117 -14.25 0.87 -3.91
C HIS A 117 -13.84 -0.47 -4.54
N PHE A 118 -14.79 -1.15 -5.18
CA PHE A 118 -14.49 -2.35 -5.96
C PHE A 118 -15.19 -2.35 -7.33
N PRO A 119 -14.46 -2.38 -8.46
CA PRO A 119 -12.98 -2.37 -8.56
C PRO A 119 -12.37 -1.08 -7.98
N PRO A 120 -11.11 -1.11 -7.49
CA PRO A 120 -10.45 0.07 -6.94
C PRO A 120 -10.44 1.23 -7.93
N GLN A 121 -10.76 2.43 -7.45
CA GLN A 121 -10.65 3.65 -8.25
C GLN A 121 -9.19 4.04 -8.42
N MET A 122 -8.77 4.16 -9.67
CA MET A 122 -7.38 4.44 -10.05
C MET A 122 -7.29 5.74 -10.85
N SER A 123 -6.33 6.60 -10.52
CA SER A 123 -6.10 7.85 -11.25
C SER A 123 -4.66 8.34 -11.08
N PHE A 124 -4.26 9.32 -11.89
CA PHE A 124 -3.10 10.15 -11.58
C PHE A 124 -3.32 10.95 -10.30
N PRO A 125 -2.25 11.28 -9.54
CA PRO A 125 -2.34 12.21 -8.43
C PRO A 125 -2.92 13.54 -8.92
N HIS A 126 -3.99 13.99 -8.28
CA HIS A 126 -4.60 15.29 -8.53
C HIS A 126 -4.87 15.94 -7.17
N PRO A 127 -4.50 17.21 -6.96
CA PRO A 127 -4.73 17.89 -5.68
C PRO A 127 -6.19 17.84 -5.23
N ASP A 128 -7.11 17.88 -6.19
CA ASP A 128 -8.56 17.94 -5.94
C ASP A 128 -9.25 16.56 -5.85
N LYS A 129 -8.51 15.45 -5.97
CA LYS A 129 -9.06 14.09 -5.85
C LYS A 129 -8.55 13.40 -4.59
N ALA A 130 -9.20 13.71 -3.47
CA ALA A 130 -9.03 13.00 -2.22
C ALA A 130 -9.90 11.73 -2.18
N GLY A 131 -9.44 10.68 -1.47
CA GLY A 131 -10.16 9.43 -1.29
C GLY A 131 -10.12 8.48 -2.48
N LEU A 132 -9.05 8.53 -3.29
CA LEU A 132 -8.78 7.51 -4.31
C LEU A 132 -8.25 6.22 -3.66
N ASP A 133 -8.61 5.05 -4.20
CA ASP A 133 -7.98 3.81 -3.73
C ASP A 133 -6.51 3.77 -4.19
N ILE A 134 -6.21 4.08 -5.45
CA ILE A 134 -4.84 3.97 -5.96
C ILE A 134 -4.47 5.16 -6.85
N SER A 135 -3.35 5.79 -6.52
CA SER A 135 -2.71 6.80 -7.37
C SER A 135 -1.42 6.30 -7.99
N HIS A 136 -1.22 6.57 -9.28
CA HIS A 136 -0.03 6.14 -10.02
C HIS A 136 0.38 7.17 -11.08
N MET A 137 1.67 7.17 -11.45
CA MET A 137 2.23 8.17 -12.37
C MET A 137 2.32 7.73 -13.84
N SER A 138 2.26 6.42 -14.11
CA SER A 138 2.36 5.86 -15.48
C SER A 138 1.06 5.20 -15.92
N LYS A 139 0.63 5.46 -17.17
CA LYS A 139 -0.53 4.76 -17.78
C LYS A 139 -0.30 3.27 -17.97
N ALA A 140 0.97 2.85 -18.00
CA ALA A 140 1.35 1.46 -18.16
C ALA A 140 1.53 0.73 -16.81
N THR A 141 1.27 1.38 -15.67
CA THR A 141 1.21 0.70 -14.37
C THR A 141 0.10 -0.33 -14.37
N VAL A 142 0.42 -1.54 -13.91
CA VAL A 142 -0.51 -2.66 -13.79
C VAL A 142 -0.79 -2.91 -12.32
N VAL A 143 -2.07 -2.90 -11.95
CA VAL A 143 -2.52 -3.30 -10.60
C VAL A 143 -3.31 -4.60 -10.71
N ARG A 144 -2.89 -5.61 -9.95
CA ARG A 144 -3.58 -6.91 -9.85
C ARG A 144 -4.38 -6.93 -8.55
N TYR A 145 -5.67 -6.63 -8.63
CA TYR A 145 -6.56 -6.48 -7.47
C TYR A 145 -7.66 -7.56 -7.41
N GLU A 146 -7.55 -8.60 -8.24
CA GLU A 146 -8.54 -9.66 -8.34
C GLU A 146 -8.74 -10.36 -6.99
N GLU A 147 -9.90 -11.01 -6.82
CA GLU A 147 -10.28 -11.70 -5.58
C GLU A 147 -10.41 -10.78 -4.36
N GLY A 148 -10.24 -9.46 -4.55
CA GLY A 148 -10.55 -8.46 -3.54
C GLY A 148 -12.06 -8.22 -3.38
N SER A 149 -12.41 -7.37 -2.43
CA SER A 149 -13.78 -6.93 -2.24
C SER A 149 -13.83 -5.56 -1.55
N VAL A 150 -15.02 -5.13 -1.17
CA VAL A 150 -15.20 -3.84 -0.52
C VAL A 150 -14.96 -3.95 0.99
N ALA A 151 -14.28 -2.96 1.59
CA ALA A 151 -14.02 -2.91 3.01
C ALA A 151 -15.30 -2.81 3.85
N PRO A 152 -15.38 -3.50 5.01
CA PRO A 152 -16.57 -3.49 5.87
C PRO A 152 -16.96 -2.09 6.38
N ASN A 153 -15.96 -1.22 6.59
CA ASN A 153 -16.12 0.15 7.06
C ASN A 153 -15.49 1.13 6.06
N ARG A 154 -15.81 0.96 4.77
CA ARG A 154 -15.33 1.85 3.70
C ARG A 154 -15.79 3.29 3.89
N CYS A 155 -15.02 4.21 3.34
CA CYS A 155 -15.42 5.59 3.16
C CYS A 155 -15.71 5.85 1.69
N ASN A 156 -16.78 6.59 1.43
CA ASN A 156 -17.37 6.86 0.10
C ASN A 156 -18.01 5.63 -0.58
#